data_AF-A0AAV6C178-F1
#
_entry.id   AF-A0AAV6C178-F1
#
_cell.length_a   1.000
_cell.length_b   1.000
_cell.length_c   1.000
_cell.angle_alpha   90.00
_cell.angle_beta   90.00
_cell.angle_gamma   90.00
#
_symmetry.space_group_name_H-M   'P 1'
#
loop_
_entity.id
_entity.type
_entity.pdbx_description
1 polymer ?
#
loop_
_entity_poly.entity_id
_entity_poly.type
_entity_poly.pdbx_seq_one_letter_code
_entity_poly.pdbx_strand_id
1 'polypeptide(L)'
;MDLGAELETHLRVFAGGPVEVREAGTRLALLPELSWEVRGKAASPLLHLWSGQFQLTRRIVAIAETSASSLTLSVQRFGRRKPDRLEVIRGDYQRAAREIRREEFSARLRNFLAQAFPDEQVESLSAAADLEHSLSGSYVRGTLRRGSSRWAFLAAKEGESAAP
;
A
#
# COMPACT_ATOMS: atom_id res chain seq x y z
N MET A 1 7.78 -13.43 23.82
CA MET A 1 8.18 -13.35 22.39
C MET A 1 8.62 -11.92 22.15
N ASP A 2 9.86 -11.72 21.72
CA ASP A 2 10.44 -10.40 21.50
C ASP A 2 10.22 -9.98 20.05
N LEU A 3 9.21 -9.13 19.82
CA LEU A 3 8.83 -8.67 18.48
C LEU A 3 9.96 -7.87 17.82
N GLY A 4 10.81 -7.21 18.60
CA GLY A 4 11.96 -6.47 18.09
C GLY A 4 12.98 -7.40 17.46
N ALA A 5 13.37 -8.45 18.19
CA ALA A 5 14.34 -9.43 17.71
C ALA A 5 13.81 -10.24 16.50
N GLU A 6 12.53 -10.58 16.51
CA GLU A 6 11.85 -11.25 15.38
C GLU A 6 11.85 -10.35 14.14
N LEU A 7 11.49 -9.07 14.30
CA LEU A 7 11.50 -8.08 13.22
C LEU A 7 12.88 -7.92 12.58
N GLU A 8 13.94 -7.82 13.38
CA GLU A 8 15.31 -7.75 12.86
C GLU A 8 15.67 -8.98 12.03
N THR A 9 15.28 -10.17 12.50
CA THR A 9 15.53 -11.43 11.80
C THR A 9 14.88 -11.43 10.42
N HIS A 10 13.64 -10.96 10.31
CA HIS A 10 12.95 -10.88 9.02
C HIS A 10 13.50 -9.78 8.11
N LEU A 11 13.88 -8.62 8.65
CA LEU A 11 14.46 -7.53 7.84
C LEU A 11 15.79 -7.92 7.20
N ARG A 12 16.59 -8.78 7.85
CA ARG A 12 17.84 -9.31 7.28
C ARG A 12 17.64 -10.09 5.98
N VAL A 13 16.47 -10.69 5.76
CA VAL A 13 16.15 -11.40 4.49
C VAL A 13 16.10 -10.45 3.30
N PHE A 14 15.85 -9.16 3.54
CA PHE A 14 15.76 -8.10 2.54
C PHE A 14 17.06 -7.29 2.41
N ALA A 15 18.10 -7.65 3.15
CA ALA A 15 19.41 -7.03 3.03
C ALA A 15 20.07 -7.39 1.70
N GLY A 16 20.83 -6.46 1.12
CA GLY A 16 21.69 -6.73 -0.04
C GLY A 16 21.01 -6.69 -1.41
N GLY A 17 19.79 -6.17 -1.50
CA GLY A 17 19.10 -5.96 -2.78
C GLY A 17 18.12 -4.79 -2.73
N PRO A 18 17.55 -4.40 -3.89
CA PRO A 18 16.56 -3.34 -3.94
C PRO A 18 15.28 -3.76 -3.22
N VAL A 19 14.65 -2.80 -2.55
CA VAL A 19 13.45 -3.03 -1.74
C VAL A 19 12.43 -1.94 -2.00
N GLU A 20 11.21 -2.33 -2.32
CA GLU A 20 10.06 -1.44 -2.36
C GLU A 20 9.41 -1.35 -0.98
N VAL A 21 9.22 -0.12 -0.50
CA VAL A 21 8.49 0.17 0.74
C VAL A 21 7.13 0.75 0.38
N ARG A 22 6.05 0.14 0.88
CA ARG A 22 4.67 0.60 0.69
C ARG A 22 3.97 0.79 2.01
N GLU A 23 3.10 1.79 2.12
CA GLU A 23 2.24 1.98 3.28
C GLU A 23 0.79 2.18 2.81
N ALA A 24 -0.16 1.50 3.45
CA ALA A 24 -1.58 1.49 3.06
C ALA A 24 -1.82 1.15 1.58
N GLY A 25 -0.90 0.39 0.95
CA GLY A 25 -0.94 0.04 -0.47
C GLY A 25 -0.29 1.06 -1.41
N THR A 26 0.10 2.25 -0.93
CA THR A 26 0.81 3.27 -1.70
C THR A 26 2.32 3.01 -1.65
N ARG A 27 2.99 2.99 -2.81
CA ARG A 27 4.46 2.92 -2.87
C ARG A 27 5.04 4.23 -2.34
N LEU A 28 5.83 4.15 -1.27
CA LEU A 28 6.54 5.28 -0.69
C LEU A 28 7.90 5.48 -1.33
N ALA A 29 8.65 4.39 -1.53
CA ALA A 29 9.98 4.43 -2.14
C ALA A 29 10.38 3.08 -2.74
N LEU A 30 11.29 3.13 -3.72
CA LEU A 30 12.12 2.01 -4.14
C LEU A 30 13.55 2.32 -3.69
N LEU A 31 14.04 1.54 -2.74
CA LEU A 31 15.35 1.74 -2.11
C LEU A 31 16.35 0.79 -2.80
N PRO A 32 17.50 1.29 -3.31
CA PRO A 32 18.55 0.42 -3.84
C PRO A 32 19.13 -0.51 -2.77
N GLU A 33 19.18 -0.02 -1.52
CA GLU A 33 19.62 -0.75 -0.35
C GLU A 33 18.75 -0.33 0.84
N LEU A 34 18.33 -1.31 1.64
CA LEU A 34 17.53 -1.09 2.84
C LEU A 34 18.47 -0.88 4.04
N SER A 35 18.43 0.29 4.66
CA SER A 35 19.00 0.51 5.99
C SER A 35 17.88 0.60 7.02
N TRP A 36 18.08 -0.02 8.18
CA TRP A 36 17.07 -0.06 9.24
C TRP A 36 17.67 -0.08 10.63
N GLU A 37 16.84 0.31 11.60
CA GLU A 37 17.13 0.25 13.02
C GLU A 37 15.83 -0.05 13.77
N VAL A 38 15.91 -0.95 14.76
CA VAL A 38 14.80 -1.30 15.63
C VAL A 38 15.11 -0.78 17.04
N ARG A 39 14.25 0.07 17.59
CA ARG A 39 14.42 0.69 18.92
C ARG A 39 13.23 0.40 19.83
N GLY A 40 13.43 0.49 21.14
CA GLY A 40 12.33 0.53 22.12
C GLY A 40 11.98 -0.84 22.71
N LYS A 41 10.76 -0.95 23.26
CA LYS A 41 10.33 -2.12 24.04
C LYS A 41 10.02 -3.31 23.12
N ALA A 42 10.36 -4.52 23.61
CA ALA A 42 10.13 -5.80 22.92
C ALA A 42 8.70 -6.03 22.42
N ALA A 43 7.67 -5.42 23.03
CA ALA A 43 6.27 -5.60 22.63
C ALA A 43 5.76 -4.57 21.60
N SER A 44 6.47 -3.46 21.39
CA SER A 44 6.03 -2.39 20.47
C SER A 44 7.22 -1.58 19.95
N PRO A 45 8.13 -2.22 19.20
CA PRO A 45 9.35 -1.57 18.76
C PRO A 45 9.05 -0.47 17.74
N LEU A 46 9.90 0.56 17.73
CA LEU A 46 9.98 1.56 16.69
C LEU A 46 10.93 1.06 15.60
N LEU A 47 10.39 0.91 14.39
CA LEU A 47 11.17 0.65 13.20
C LEU A 47 11.50 1.98 12.54
N HIS A 48 12.79 2.22 12.32
CA HIS A 48 13.29 3.30 11.48
C HIS A 48 13.88 2.68 10.21
N LEU A 49 13.41 3.12 9.04
CA LEU A 49 13.96 2.79 7.74
C LEU A 49 14.53 4.05 7.11
N TRP A 50 15.68 3.95 6.45
CA TRP A 50 16.25 5.08 5.72
C TRP A 50 17.05 4.68 4.49
N SER A 51 17.25 5.67 3.64
CA SER A 51 18.25 5.73 2.56
C SER A 51 18.69 7.19 2.39
N GLY A 52 19.54 7.47 1.41
CA GLY A 52 19.99 8.84 1.14
C GLY A 52 18.86 9.84 0.82
N GLN A 53 17.68 9.37 0.36
CA GLN A 53 16.56 10.24 -0.05
C GLN A 53 15.22 9.87 0.62
N PHE A 54 15.24 8.92 1.56
CA PHE A 54 14.02 8.39 2.18
C PHE A 54 14.24 8.16 3.67
N GLN A 55 13.28 8.54 4.49
CA GLN A 55 13.24 8.20 5.91
C GLN A 55 11.81 7.89 6.33
N LEU A 56 11.65 6.84 7.13
CA LEU A 56 10.35 6.42 7.65
C LEU A 56 10.51 5.84 9.05
N THR A 57 9.76 6.38 10.01
CA THR A 57 9.67 5.80 11.36
C THR A 57 8.25 5.38 11.67
N ARG A 58 8.05 4.13 12.10
CA ARG A 58 6.74 3.57 12.48
C ARG A 58 6.85 2.71 13.72
N ARG A 59 5.81 2.77 14.57
CA ARG A 59 5.67 1.83 15.69
C ARG A 59 5.04 0.54 15.18
N ILE A 60 5.70 -0.58 15.42
CA ILE A 60 5.23 -1.89 14.99
C ILE A 60 4.36 -2.48 16.08
N VAL A 61 3.19 -2.97 15.67
CA VAL A 61 2.19 -3.61 16.53
C VAL A 61 2.26 -5.13 16.39
N ALA A 62 2.48 -5.61 15.16
CA ALA A 62 2.63 -7.03 14.86
C ALA A 62 3.31 -7.24 13.51
N ILE A 63 3.93 -8.42 13.34
CA ILE A 63 4.29 -8.97 12.04
C ILE A 63 3.04 -9.72 11.52
N ALA A 64 2.52 -9.31 10.37
CA ALA A 64 1.26 -9.84 9.83
C ALA A 64 1.49 -10.99 8.86
N GLU A 65 2.45 -10.85 7.93
CA GLU A 65 2.79 -11.86 6.94
C GLU A 65 4.31 -11.80 6.66
N THR A 66 4.93 -12.96 6.47
CA THR A 66 6.36 -13.07 6.16
C THR A 66 6.58 -14.07 5.03
N SER A 67 7.40 -13.69 4.06
CA SER A 67 7.90 -14.57 3.01
C SER A 67 9.34 -14.20 2.64
N ALA A 68 9.95 -14.96 1.75
CA ALA A 68 11.28 -14.65 1.23
C ALA A 68 11.32 -13.35 0.38
N SER A 69 10.17 -12.87 -0.09
CA SER A 69 10.08 -11.72 -1.00
C SER A 69 9.21 -10.58 -0.50
N SER A 70 8.50 -10.76 0.62
CA SER A 70 7.65 -9.74 1.24
C SER A 70 7.56 -9.88 2.77
N LEU A 71 7.54 -8.74 3.45
CA LEU A 71 7.29 -8.61 4.88
C LEU A 71 6.18 -7.60 5.08
N THR A 72 5.08 -8.03 5.69
CA THR A 72 3.92 -7.20 6.00
C THR A 72 3.87 -6.95 7.50
N LEU A 73 3.83 -5.68 7.90
CA LEU A 73 3.80 -5.23 9.27
C LEU A 73 2.50 -4.47 9.55
N SER A 74 1.92 -4.73 10.73
CA SER A 74 0.88 -3.87 11.29
C SER A 74 1.53 -2.75 12.07
N VAL A 75 1.22 -1.50 11.72
CA VAL A 75 1.86 -0.32 12.28
C VAL A 75 0.87 0.65 12.92
N GLN A 76 1.29 1.32 13.99
CA GLN A 76 0.52 2.40 14.59
C GLN A 76 0.92 3.74 13.93
N ARG A 77 -0.04 4.40 13.30
CA ARG A 77 0.12 5.76 12.76
C ARG A 77 -0.44 6.79 13.73
N PHE A 78 0.30 7.88 13.93
CA PHE A 78 -0.17 9.01 14.72
C PHE A 78 -1.51 9.53 14.20
N GLY A 79 -2.49 9.70 15.09
CA GLY A 79 -3.83 10.20 14.75
C GLY A 79 -4.81 9.17 14.16
N ARG A 80 -4.41 7.89 13.98
CA ARG A 80 -5.31 6.82 13.48
C ARG A 80 -5.63 5.82 14.60
N ARG A 81 -6.92 5.47 14.77
CA ARG A 81 -7.38 4.47 15.75
C ARG A 81 -7.10 3.03 15.34
N LYS A 82 -7.12 2.73 14.04
CA LYS A 82 -6.84 1.39 13.51
C LYS A 82 -5.37 1.29 13.06
N PRO A 83 -4.69 0.17 13.32
CA PRO A 83 -3.38 -0.10 12.75
C PRO A 83 -3.43 -0.02 11.22
N ASP A 84 -2.38 0.56 10.64
CA ASP A 84 -2.17 0.61 9.20
C ASP A 84 -1.22 -0.52 8.77
N ARG A 85 -1.00 -0.68 7.47
CA ARG A 85 -0.16 -1.72 6.90
C ARG A 85 1.09 -1.13 6.26
N LEU A 86 2.26 -1.61 6.69
CA LEU A 86 3.56 -1.32 6.09
C LEU A 86 4.08 -2.59 5.41
N GLU A 87 4.45 -2.51 4.14
CA GLU A 87 4.96 -3.63 3.35
C GLU A 87 6.40 -3.31 2.91
N VAL A 88 7.30 -4.27 3.12
CA VAL A 88 8.69 -4.28 2.63
C VAL A 88 8.79 -5.42 1.63
N ILE A 89 9.07 -5.11 0.36
CA ILE A 89 8.97 -6.06 -0.76
C ILE A 89 10.27 -6.05 -1.53
N ARG A 90 10.79 -7.21 -1.95
CA ARG A 90 12.00 -7.24 -2.78
C ARG A 90 11.72 -6.60 -4.15
N GLY A 91 12.63 -5.77 -4.65
CA GLY A 91 12.42 -4.96 -5.86
C GLY A 91 12.37 -5.76 -7.17
N ASP A 92 12.91 -6.98 -7.18
CA ASP A 92 12.80 -7.94 -8.29
C ASP A 92 11.54 -8.83 -8.20
N TYR A 93 10.79 -8.75 -7.10
CA TYR A 93 9.61 -9.56 -6.88
C TYR A 93 8.42 -8.99 -7.65
N GLN A 94 8.08 -9.66 -8.75
CA GLN A 94 6.81 -9.47 -9.43
C GLN A 94 5.70 -10.10 -8.58
N ARG A 95 4.93 -9.26 -7.89
CA ARG A 95 3.75 -9.73 -7.16
C ARG A 95 2.76 -10.28 -8.19
N ALA A 96 2.35 -11.54 -8.04
CA ALA A 96 1.11 -11.98 -8.67
C ALA A 96 0.02 -11.01 -8.18
N ALA A 97 -0.74 -10.41 -9.10
CA ALA A 97 -1.82 -9.47 -8.78
C ALA A 97 -2.60 -10.01 -7.58
N ARG A 98 -2.44 -9.41 -6.40
CA ARG A 98 -3.21 -9.87 -5.23
C ARG A 98 -4.66 -9.71 -5.65
N GLU A 99 -5.44 -10.77 -5.57
CA GLU A 99 -6.84 -10.74 -5.96
C GLU A 99 -7.60 -9.91 -4.93
N ILE A 100 -7.55 -8.59 -5.10
CA ILE A 100 -8.31 -7.63 -4.33
C ILE A 100 -9.73 -7.72 -4.88
N ARG A 101 -10.68 -8.03 -3.99
CA ARG A 101 -12.11 -8.03 -4.34
C ARG A 101 -12.51 -6.62 -4.79
N ARG A 102 -13.44 -6.52 -5.75
CA ARG A 102 -13.82 -5.24 -6.38
C ARG A 102 -14.27 -4.20 -5.36
N GLU A 103 -14.95 -4.62 -4.31
CA GLU A 103 -15.41 -3.76 -3.22
C GLU A 103 -14.24 -3.17 -2.44
N GLU A 104 -13.22 -3.98 -2.17
CA GLU A 104 -12.02 -3.56 -1.45
C GLU A 104 -11.18 -2.58 -2.29
N PHE A 105 -11.04 -2.83 -3.59
CA PHE A 105 -10.37 -1.91 -4.50
C PHE A 105 -11.11 -0.57 -4.63
N SER A 106 -12.44 -0.60 -4.74
CA SER A 106 -13.29 0.60 -4.78
C SER A 106 -13.15 1.45 -3.52
N ALA A 107 -13.15 0.83 -2.34
CA ALA A 107 -12.96 1.52 -1.07
C ALA A 107 -11.56 2.15 -0.95
N ARG A 108 -10.52 1.44 -1.39
CA ARG A 108 -9.15 1.97 -1.43
C ARG A 108 -9.02 3.14 -2.39
N LEU A 109 -9.57 3.02 -3.60
CA LEU A 109 -9.57 4.09 -4.59
C LEU A 109 -10.27 5.33 -4.06
N ARG A 110 -11.43 5.19 -3.41
CA ARG A 110 -12.14 6.32 -2.80
C ARG A 110 -11.29 7.05 -1.75
N ASN A 111 -10.61 6.29 -0.88
CA ASN A 111 -9.73 6.87 0.14
C ASN A 111 -8.48 7.52 -0.46
N PHE A 112 -7.94 6.95 -1.54
CA PHE A 112 -6.82 7.52 -2.27
C PHE A 112 -7.22 8.85 -2.92
N LEU A 113 -8.34 8.89 -3.65
CA LEU A 113 -8.84 10.09 -4.30
C LEU A 113 -9.09 11.22 -3.29
N ALA A 114 -9.72 10.92 -2.15
CA ALA A 114 -9.94 11.92 -1.10
C ALA A 114 -8.64 12.47 -0.48
N GLN A 115 -7.54 11.72 -0.50
CA GLN A 115 -6.25 12.17 0.03
C GLN A 115 -5.43 12.93 -1.02
N ALA A 116 -5.47 12.49 -2.28
CA ALA A 116 -4.72 13.10 -3.38
C ALA A 116 -5.39 14.39 -3.89
N PHE A 117 -6.72 14.45 -3.81
CA PHE A 117 -7.56 15.50 -4.37
C PHE A 117 -8.55 16.00 -3.30
N PRO A 118 -8.07 16.71 -2.26
CA PRO A 118 -8.90 17.09 -1.11
C PRO A 118 -9.97 18.15 -1.45
N ASP A 119 -9.78 18.91 -2.53
CA ASP A 119 -10.74 19.93 -3.00
C ASP A 119 -11.82 19.33 -3.92
N GLU A 120 -11.65 18.08 -4.34
CA GLU A 120 -12.52 17.35 -5.24
C GLU A 120 -13.42 16.36 -4.48
N GLN A 121 -14.69 16.29 -4.85
CA GLN A 121 -15.63 15.32 -4.30
C GLN A 121 -15.87 14.17 -5.29
N VAL A 122 -15.82 12.92 -4.79
CA VAL A 122 -16.24 11.74 -5.55
C VAL A 122 -17.77 11.71 -5.65
N GLU A 123 -18.29 12.10 -6.80
CA GLU A 123 -19.73 12.22 -7.10
C GLU A 123 -20.33 10.85 -7.46
N SER A 124 -19.59 10.01 -8.19
CA SER A 124 -19.99 8.64 -8.51
C SER A 124 -18.79 7.70 -8.53
N LEU A 125 -19.02 6.43 -8.20
CA LEU A 125 -18.01 5.37 -8.28
C LEU A 125 -18.72 4.03 -8.52
N SER A 126 -18.35 3.31 -9.57
CA SER A 126 -18.91 2.03 -9.97
C SER A 126 -17.82 1.06 -10.43
N ALA A 127 -17.92 -0.18 -9.94
CA ALA A 127 -17.14 -1.33 -10.39
C ALA A 127 -18.00 -2.35 -11.17
N ALA A 128 -19.25 -1.98 -11.49
CA ALA A 128 -20.18 -2.87 -12.18
C ALA A 128 -19.77 -3.03 -13.65
N ALA A 129 -19.83 -4.27 -14.14
CA ALA A 129 -19.68 -4.53 -15.57
C ALA A 129 -20.80 -3.84 -16.34
N ASP A 130 -20.45 -3.20 -17.44
CA ASP A 130 -21.39 -2.62 -18.39
C ASP A 130 -21.38 -3.47 -19.65
N LEU A 131 -22.26 -4.46 -19.70
CA LEU A 131 -22.32 -5.39 -20.82
C LEU A 131 -22.95 -4.76 -22.08
N GLU A 132 -23.65 -3.64 -21.93
CA GLU A 132 -24.22 -2.88 -23.04
C GLU A 132 -23.14 -2.04 -23.75
N HIS A 133 -22.12 -1.59 -23.00
CA HIS A 133 -21.02 -0.76 -23.52
C HIS A 133 -19.65 -1.48 -23.58
N SER A 134 -19.63 -2.81 -23.43
CA SER A 134 -18.40 -3.62 -23.42
C SER A 134 -17.36 -3.18 -22.39
N LEU A 135 -17.79 -2.53 -21.30
CA LEU A 135 -16.89 -2.16 -20.21
C LEU A 135 -16.82 -3.30 -19.21
N SER A 136 -15.70 -4.01 -19.20
CA SER A 136 -15.47 -5.07 -18.23
C SER A 136 -15.49 -4.51 -16.81
N GLY A 137 -16.03 -5.29 -15.87
CA GLY A 137 -15.99 -4.97 -14.43
C GLY A 137 -14.58 -5.03 -13.81
N SER A 138 -13.57 -5.10 -14.67
CA SER A 138 -12.15 -4.93 -14.34
C SER A 138 -11.87 -3.53 -13.83
N TYR A 139 -12.49 -2.53 -14.47
CA TYR A 139 -12.22 -1.13 -14.15
C TYR A 139 -13.24 -0.56 -13.16
N VAL A 140 -12.74 0.20 -12.19
CA VAL A 140 -13.57 1.09 -11.38
C VAL A 140 -13.63 2.45 -12.08
N ARG A 141 -14.83 2.92 -12.36
CA ARG A 141 -15.07 4.20 -13.03
C ARG A 141 -15.86 5.14 -12.14
N GLY A 142 -15.75 6.44 -12.39
CA GLY A 142 -16.51 7.42 -11.64
C GLY A 142 -16.27 8.85 -12.08
N THR A 143 -16.83 9.78 -11.32
CA THR A 143 -16.69 11.21 -11.55
C THR A 143 -16.23 11.94 -10.30
N LEU A 144 -15.32 12.90 -10.49
CA LEU A 144 -14.91 13.88 -9.51
C LEU A 144 -15.55 15.23 -9.84
N ARG A 145 -15.86 16.02 -8.81
CA ARG A 145 -16.43 17.37 -8.95
C ARG A 145 -15.68 18.37 -8.07
N ARG A 146 -15.39 19.54 -8.62
CA ARG A 146 -14.91 20.72 -7.89
C ARG A 146 -15.65 21.95 -8.41
N GLY A 147 -16.54 22.50 -7.58
CA GLY A 147 -17.43 23.57 -8.02
C GLY A 147 -18.29 23.15 -9.22
N SER A 148 -18.14 23.85 -10.34
CA SER A 148 -18.79 23.57 -11.63
C SER A 148 -18.01 22.63 -12.55
N SER A 149 -16.75 22.32 -12.23
CA SER A 149 -15.92 21.41 -13.02
C SER A 149 -16.17 19.96 -12.64
N ARG A 150 -16.17 19.08 -13.65
CA ARG A 150 -16.28 17.63 -13.49
C ARG A 150 -15.20 16.91 -14.29
N TRP A 151 -14.70 15.82 -13.74
CA TRP A 151 -13.75 14.92 -14.40
C TRP A 151 -14.27 13.50 -14.30
N ALA A 152 -14.16 12.74 -15.39
CA ALA A 152 -14.34 11.30 -15.36
C ALA A 152 -12.99 10.62 -15.09
N PHE A 153 -13.01 9.51 -14.35
CA PHE A 153 -11.83 8.68 -14.14
C PHE A 153 -12.14 7.20 -14.39
N LEU A 154 -11.09 6.46 -14.74
CA LEU A 154 -11.06 5.02 -14.85
C LEU A 154 -9.83 4.52 -14.09
N ALA A 155 -10.00 3.50 -13.24
CA ALA A 155 -8.94 2.91 -12.45
C ALA A 155 -8.92 1.40 -12.63
N ALA A 156 -7.75 0.86 -12.92
CA ALA A 156 -7.48 -0.58 -13.00
C ALA A 156 -6.76 -1.04 -11.74
N LYS A 157 -7.00 -2.28 -11.31
CA LYS A 157 -6.18 -2.87 -10.23
C LYS A 157 -4.79 -3.25 -10.77
N GLU A 158 -3.80 -3.25 -9.89
CA GLU A 158 -2.44 -3.66 -10.23
C GLU A 158 -2.42 -5.13 -10.69
N GLY A 159 -1.87 -5.40 -11.88
CA GLY A 159 -1.82 -6.72 -12.51
C GLY A 159 -3.09 -7.13 -13.29
N GLU A 160 -4.01 -6.20 -13.52
CA GLU A 160 -5.04 -6.34 -14.53
C GLU A 160 -4.45 -6.04 -15.91
N SER A 161 -4.23 -7.08 -16.72
CA SER A 161 -3.90 -6.91 -18.12
C SER A 161 -5.17 -6.53 -18.87
N ALA A 162 -5.08 -5.54 -19.78
CA ALA A 162 -6.03 -5.51 -20.89
C ALA A 162 -6.01 -6.92 -21.50
N ALA A 163 -7.15 -7.58 -21.57
CA ALA A 163 -7.24 -8.82 -22.33
C ALA A 163 -6.75 -8.53 -23.77
N PRO A 164 -5.97 -9.43 -24.39
CA PRO A 164 -5.56 -9.29 -25.78
C PRO A 164 -6.76 -9.24 -26.73
#